data_AF-A0A7V6RLL3-F1
#
_entry.id   AF-A0A7V6RLL3-F1
#
_cell.length_a   1.000
_cell.length_b   1.000
_cell.length_c   1.000
_cell.angle_alpha   90.00
_cell.angle_beta   90.00
_cell.angle_gamma   90.00
#
_symmetry.space_group_name_H-M   'P 1'
#
loop_
_entity.id
_entity.type
_entity.pdbx_description
1 polymer ?
#
loop_
_entity_poly.entity_id
_entity_poly.type
_entity_poly.pdbx_seq_one_letter_code
_entity_poly.pdbx_strand_id
1 'polypeptide(L)'
;MPPRGKTGLNKQTQTFFKISGIIITGFIGALLGIWIFGTSTVNIEGMTIKTTLAPSRSGITEIHLPPFGVIEAKTHKGPVKLSMTLEQIETDSLKTHLNQAPNSKEFMQRLRQRAEESVWVIALRQIFIAMIAAFCFILFIWRPGWKQSLLQALLCTFLTVIFLWGSFHSFDARAFNEPEYKGVISMAPSVMEFANKSLTDLELIKENTEKVVANLGELFASADHLMVMAHPEGQEQAVKILLVSDLHSNPVGVKFMKGLADTFQVDFIINAGDLTDLGSMPEASLLDEMKSITIPQLFVAGNHDNPQILNVIADMDNAYILNGQTVSIKEITVLGFADPLASGQEVEYENSAKKKQALEEAKKQISAEIEKQGPPDILVVHNYNLARSLISQTPLLVAGHDHRLRIEQKKDSILINPGTTGAAGLRGFYSEEGKAYSAVIIYLTPNSGLLAVDLIEYSPVSKQFSMNRELVNTP
;
A
#
# COMPACT_ATOMS: atom_id res chain seq x y z
N MET A 1 -24.84 63.47 70.11
CA MET A 1 -24.46 63.19 68.71
C MET A 1 -23.03 62.65 68.68
N PRO A 2 -22.71 61.65 67.86
CA PRO A 2 -22.95 60.22 68.05
C PRO A 2 -21.67 59.45 68.49
N PRO A 3 -21.77 58.22 69.03
CA PRO A 3 -20.61 57.36 69.25
C PRO A 3 -20.26 56.60 67.95
N ARG A 4 -18.98 56.63 67.58
CA ARG A 4 -18.39 55.82 66.49
C ARG A 4 -18.36 54.35 66.89
N GLY A 5 -19.32 53.56 66.41
CA GLY A 5 -19.24 52.10 66.43
C GLY A 5 -18.29 51.59 65.35
N LYS A 6 -17.08 51.17 65.73
CA LYS A 6 -16.22 50.35 64.86
C LYS A 6 -16.73 48.91 64.90
N THR A 7 -17.39 48.46 63.84
CA THR A 7 -17.73 47.07 63.59
C THR A 7 -16.46 46.27 63.23
N GLY A 8 -15.68 45.88 64.23
CA GLY A 8 -14.60 44.92 64.05
C GLY A 8 -15.17 43.52 63.79
N LEU A 9 -14.81 42.90 62.67
CA LEU A 9 -15.11 41.49 62.38
C LEU A 9 -14.67 40.60 63.55
N ASN A 10 -15.51 39.65 63.93
CA ASN A 10 -15.22 38.65 64.97
C ASN A 10 -13.92 37.89 64.63
N LYS A 11 -13.10 37.57 65.65
CA LYS A 11 -11.81 36.85 65.49
C LYS A 11 -11.96 35.53 64.73
N GLN A 12 -13.09 34.84 64.89
CA GLN A 12 -13.41 33.62 64.14
C GLN A 12 -13.53 33.89 62.63
N THR A 13 -14.19 34.97 62.24
CA THR A 13 -14.36 35.37 60.84
C THR A 13 -13.03 35.75 60.20
N GLN A 14 -12.15 36.47 60.92
CA GLN A 14 -10.80 36.79 60.43
C GLN A 14 -9.93 35.56 60.23
N THR A 15 -10.05 34.56 61.12
CA THR A 15 -9.31 33.29 61.02
C THR A 15 -9.78 32.46 59.83
N PHE A 16 -11.10 32.41 59.60
CA PHE A 16 -11.69 31.76 58.44
C PHE A 16 -11.18 32.35 57.11
N PHE A 17 -11.25 33.68 56.95
CA PHE A 17 -10.74 34.34 55.73
C PHE A 17 -9.25 34.09 55.49
N LYS A 18 -8.44 34.04 56.55
CA LYS A 18 -7.01 33.74 56.44
C LYS A 18 -6.75 32.31 55.97
N ILE A 19 -7.47 31.32 56.52
CA ILE A 19 -7.33 29.91 56.13
C ILE A 19 -7.79 29.71 54.68
N SER A 20 -8.94 30.27 54.31
CA SER A 20 -9.44 30.21 52.93
C SER A 20 -8.46 30.86 51.95
N GLY A 21 -7.89 32.03 52.30
CA GLY A 21 -6.89 32.71 51.49
C GLY A 21 -5.62 31.87 51.26
N ILE A 22 -5.15 31.17 52.30
CA ILE A 22 -3.99 30.26 52.20
C ILE A 22 -4.31 29.07 51.29
N ILE A 23 -5.48 28.43 51.45
CA ILE A 23 -5.87 27.27 50.63
C ILE A 23 -6.01 27.67 49.16
N ILE A 24 -6.68 28.80 48.87
CA ILE A 24 -6.83 29.31 47.50
C ILE A 24 -5.46 29.61 46.90
N THR A 25 -4.58 30.26 47.66
CA THR A 25 -3.21 30.58 47.22
C THR A 25 -2.41 29.31 46.90
N GLY A 26 -2.46 28.31 47.77
CA GLY A 26 -1.76 27.04 47.57
C GLY A 26 -2.32 26.24 46.40
N PHE A 27 -3.64 26.20 46.23
CA PHE A 27 -4.30 25.51 45.10
C PHE A 27 -3.97 26.19 43.77
N ILE A 28 -4.04 27.52 43.69
CA ILE A 28 -3.63 28.28 42.50
C ILE A 28 -2.13 28.08 42.24
N GLY A 29 -1.30 28.13 43.28
CA GLY A 29 0.15 27.88 43.18
C GLY A 29 0.45 26.49 42.61
N ALA A 30 -0.26 25.45 43.07
CA ALA A 30 -0.14 24.09 42.55
C ALA A 30 -0.51 24.00 41.07
N LEU A 31 -1.65 24.59 40.67
CA LEU A 31 -2.11 24.58 39.27
C LEU A 31 -1.15 25.35 38.34
N LEU A 32 -0.67 26.53 38.77
CA LEU A 32 0.33 27.30 38.03
C LEU A 32 1.66 26.55 37.94
N GLY A 33 2.07 25.87 39.01
CA GLY A 33 3.25 25.02 39.03
C GLY A 33 3.17 23.91 37.99
N ILE A 34 2.06 23.19 37.94
CA ILE A 34 1.80 22.15 36.93
C ILE A 34 1.78 22.75 35.52
N TRP A 35 1.12 23.89 35.33
CA TRP A 35 1.01 24.48 34.00
C TRP A 35 2.37 24.95 33.44
N ILE A 36 3.22 25.56 34.27
CA ILE A 36 4.50 26.12 33.84
C ILE A 36 5.61 25.05 33.82
N PHE A 37 5.70 24.24 34.88
CA PHE A 37 6.82 23.31 35.08
C PHE A 37 6.45 21.84 34.88
N GLY A 38 5.16 21.53 34.68
CA GLY A 38 4.65 20.16 34.52
C GLY A 38 4.89 19.54 33.14
N THR A 39 5.63 20.20 32.26
CA THR A 39 6.01 19.60 30.98
C THR A 39 6.83 18.32 31.21
N SER A 40 6.40 17.21 30.60
CA SER A 40 7.05 15.91 30.72
C SER A 40 7.29 15.32 29.35
N THR A 41 8.46 14.72 29.13
CA THR A 41 8.80 14.01 27.89
C THR A 41 8.91 12.52 28.16
N VAL A 42 8.35 11.71 27.27
CA VAL A 42 8.37 10.25 27.37
C VAL A 42 8.69 9.66 26.02
N ASN A 43 9.52 8.61 26.00
CA ASN A 43 9.82 7.84 24.81
C ASN A 43 8.98 6.56 24.81
N ILE A 44 8.12 6.41 23.80
CA ILE A 44 7.26 5.24 23.61
C ILE A 44 7.60 4.64 22.26
N GLU A 45 8.25 3.48 22.24
CA GLU A 45 8.56 2.72 21.01
C GLU A 45 9.24 3.58 19.92
N GLY A 46 10.23 4.41 20.31
CA GLY A 46 10.97 5.27 19.39
C GLY A 46 10.28 6.61 19.07
N MET A 47 9.15 6.91 19.70
CA MET A 47 8.47 8.21 19.60
C MET A 47 8.67 9.02 20.87
N THR A 48 9.29 10.19 20.73
CA THR A 48 9.42 11.16 21.83
C THR A 48 8.19 12.04 21.88
N ILE A 49 7.37 11.85 22.91
CA ILE A 49 6.13 12.58 23.13
C ILE A 49 6.30 13.52 24.31
N LYS A 50 6.01 14.80 24.09
CA LYS A 50 5.95 15.83 25.12
C LYS A 50 4.53 16.07 25.54
N THR A 51 4.26 15.89 26.84
CA THR A 51 2.95 16.07 27.44
C THR A 51 2.90 17.33 28.29
N THR A 52 1.84 18.12 28.12
CA THR A 52 1.57 19.33 28.89
C THR A 52 0.10 19.39 29.33
N LEU A 53 -0.13 19.99 30.50
CA LEU A 53 -1.46 20.26 31.02
C LEU A 53 -1.67 21.77 31.06
N ALA A 54 -2.72 22.26 30.42
CA ALA A 54 -3.06 23.67 30.38
C ALA A 54 -4.52 23.90 30.83
N PRO A 55 -4.85 25.07 31.39
CA PRO A 55 -6.23 25.45 31.63
C PRO A 55 -7.01 25.53 30.31
N SER A 56 -8.27 25.09 30.31
CA SER A 56 -9.16 25.11 29.14
C SER A 56 -10.62 25.36 29.55
N ARG A 57 -11.47 25.76 28.61
CA ARG A 57 -12.92 25.88 28.84
C ARG A 57 -13.63 24.52 28.82
N SER A 58 -13.03 23.53 28.16
CA SER A 58 -13.57 22.19 27.98
C SER A 58 -12.45 21.14 28.09
N GLY A 59 -12.83 19.92 28.46
CA GLY A 59 -11.88 18.81 28.61
C GLY A 59 -11.53 18.23 27.25
N ILE A 60 -10.45 18.73 26.68
CA ILE A 60 -9.98 18.34 25.35
C ILE A 60 -8.58 17.74 25.43
N THR A 61 -8.30 16.85 24.49
CA THR A 61 -6.98 16.31 24.25
C THR A 61 -6.56 16.67 22.84
N GLU A 62 -5.40 17.31 22.72
CA GLU A 62 -4.78 17.66 21.43
C GLU A 62 -3.53 16.81 21.23
N ILE A 63 -3.42 16.17 20.08
CA ILE A 63 -2.21 15.49 19.61
C ILE A 63 -1.61 16.34 18.49
N HIS A 64 -0.48 16.97 18.78
CA HIS A 64 0.26 17.81 17.84
C HIS A 64 1.28 16.95 17.09
N LEU A 65 1.23 17.02 15.77
CA LEU A 65 2.09 16.31 14.83
C LEU A 65 2.79 17.32 13.92
N PRO A 66 3.80 18.08 14.40
CA PRO A 66 4.49 19.04 13.56
C PRO A 66 5.26 18.35 12.41
N PRO A 67 5.29 18.94 11.19
CA PRO A 67 4.60 20.15 10.74
C PRO A 67 3.16 19.92 10.22
N PHE A 68 2.65 18.70 10.33
CA PHE A 68 1.43 18.23 9.64
C PHE A 68 0.12 18.74 10.25
N GLY A 69 0.07 19.02 11.54
CA GLY A 69 -1.10 19.62 12.17
C GLY A 69 -1.44 19.07 13.55
N VAL A 70 -2.72 19.13 13.91
CA VAL A 70 -3.26 18.77 15.23
C VAL A 70 -4.49 17.89 15.08
N ILE A 71 -4.58 16.86 15.92
CA ILE A 71 -5.76 16.02 16.10
C ILE A 71 -6.37 16.38 17.46
N GLU A 72 -7.60 16.90 17.47
CA GLU A 72 -8.30 17.33 18.68
C GLU A 72 -9.50 16.43 18.97
N ALA A 73 -9.68 16.02 20.22
CA ALA A 73 -10.85 15.27 20.66
C ALA A 73 -11.34 15.74 22.04
N LYS A 74 -12.67 15.73 22.24
CA LYS A 74 -13.32 16.03 23.52
C LYS A 74 -13.34 14.77 24.40
N THR A 75 -12.23 14.53 25.09
CA THR A 75 -12.01 13.27 25.81
C THR A 75 -12.57 13.24 27.22
N HIS A 76 -12.69 14.37 27.92
CA HIS A 76 -13.06 14.39 29.33
C HIS A 76 -13.89 15.62 29.72
N LYS A 77 -14.45 15.61 30.93
CA LYS A 77 -15.16 16.75 31.53
C LYS A 77 -14.20 17.49 32.45
N GLY A 78 -14.16 18.81 32.35
CA GLY A 78 -13.33 19.64 33.23
C GLY A 78 -12.58 20.73 32.47
N PRO A 79 -12.06 21.75 33.16
CA PRO A 79 -11.44 22.90 32.53
C PRO A 79 -9.94 22.67 32.28
N VAL A 80 -9.58 21.50 31.76
CA VAL A 80 -8.19 21.09 31.55
C VAL A 80 -8.01 20.64 30.11
N LYS A 81 -6.92 21.08 29.49
CA LYS A 81 -6.46 20.60 28.19
C LYS A 81 -5.22 19.76 28.40
N LEU A 82 -5.24 18.55 27.85
CA LEU A 82 -4.08 17.69 27.71
C LEU A 82 -3.50 17.87 26.31
N SER A 83 -2.28 18.37 26.19
CA SER A 83 -1.60 18.49 24.90
C SER A 83 -0.42 17.53 24.85
N MET A 84 -0.38 16.70 23.80
CA MET A 84 0.67 15.75 23.51
C MET A 84 1.32 16.16 22.19
N THR A 85 2.61 16.43 22.18
CA THR A 85 3.35 16.84 20.98
C THR A 85 4.37 15.77 20.63
N LEU A 86 4.30 15.26 19.41
CA LEU A 86 5.33 14.38 18.87
C LEU A 86 6.54 15.24 18.48
N GLU A 87 7.64 15.12 19.22
CA GLU A 87 8.86 15.91 18.98
C GLU A 87 9.82 15.19 18.01
N GLN A 88 9.97 13.88 18.15
CA GLN A 88 10.92 13.11 17.36
C GLN A 88 10.43 11.67 17.15
N ILE A 89 10.78 11.13 15.99
CA ILE A 89 10.58 9.73 15.62
C ILE A 89 11.95 9.13 15.31
N GLU A 90 12.35 8.10 16.06
CA GLU A 90 13.58 7.35 15.85
C GLU A 90 13.42 6.41 14.65
N THR A 91 14.16 6.70 13.58
CA THR A 91 13.97 6.08 12.26
C THR A 91 14.41 4.61 12.24
N ASP A 92 15.39 4.24 13.06
CA ASP A 92 15.94 2.88 13.11
C ASP A 92 14.94 1.90 13.75
N SER A 93 14.36 2.29 14.88
CA SER A 93 13.30 1.54 15.56
C SER A 93 12.08 1.34 14.66
N LEU A 94 11.69 2.35 13.87
CA LEU A 94 10.54 2.25 12.96
C LEU A 94 10.81 1.35 11.75
N LYS A 95 12.02 1.41 11.18
CA LYS A 95 12.43 0.56 10.04
C LYS A 95 12.47 -0.92 10.39
N THR A 96 12.98 -1.28 11.58
CA THR A 96 13.02 -2.68 12.01
C THR A 96 11.61 -3.28 12.15
N HIS A 97 10.62 -2.48 12.55
CA HIS A 97 9.23 -2.91 12.69
C HIS A 97 8.41 -2.84 11.39
N LEU A 98 8.80 -2.00 10.42
CA LEU A 98 8.15 -1.96 9.10
C LEU A 98 8.60 -3.11 8.19
N ASN A 99 9.84 -3.58 8.33
CA ASN A 99 10.41 -4.64 7.48
C ASN A 99 10.06 -6.06 7.94
N GLN A 100 9.60 -6.23 9.18
CA GLN A 100 9.05 -7.49 9.68
C GLN A 100 7.54 -7.38 9.62
N ALA A 101 6.88 -8.15 8.75
CA ALA A 101 5.43 -8.12 8.53
C ALA A 101 4.68 -7.95 9.87
N PRO A 102 4.02 -6.81 10.12
CA PRO A 102 3.56 -6.51 11.47
C PRO A 102 2.27 -7.27 11.70
N ASN A 103 2.25 -8.13 12.71
CA ASN A 103 1.02 -8.38 13.44
C ASN A 103 0.65 -7.07 14.14
N SER A 104 0.00 -6.15 13.40
CA SER A 104 -0.33 -4.77 13.80
C SER A 104 -0.95 -4.69 15.19
N LYS A 105 -1.66 -5.75 15.57
CA LYS A 105 -2.24 -5.96 16.89
C LYS A 105 -1.23 -6.01 18.03
N GLU A 106 -0.10 -6.69 17.85
CA GLU A 106 0.96 -6.81 18.88
C GLU A 106 1.71 -5.50 19.09
N PHE A 107 1.96 -4.74 18.01
CA PHE A 107 2.54 -3.41 18.10
C PHE A 107 1.62 -2.46 18.86
N MET A 108 0.32 -2.44 18.50
CA MET A 108 -0.68 -1.62 19.19
C MET A 108 -0.82 -1.98 20.67
N GLN A 109 -0.74 -3.26 21.02
CA GLN A 109 -0.80 -3.71 22.42
C GLN A 109 0.42 -3.24 23.22
N ARG A 110 1.63 -3.32 22.65
CA ARG A 110 2.87 -2.82 23.29
C ARG A 110 2.84 -1.32 23.49
N LEU A 111 2.41 -0.57 22.47
CA LEU A 111 2.26 0.88 22.54
C LEU A 111 1.29 1.29 23.65
N ARG A 112 0.13 0.61 23.75
CA ARG A 112 -0.84 0.83 24.82
C ARG A 112 -0.26 0.57 26.20
N GLN A 113 0.40 -0.57 26.39
CA GLN A 113 0.98 -0.93 27.69
C GLN A 113 2.02 0.11 28.15
N ARG A 114 2.94 0.50 27.27
CA ARG A 114 3.94 1.53 27.61
C ARG A 114 3.32 2.89 27.88
N ALA A 115 2.25 3.26 27.17
CA ALA A 115 1.53 4.48 27.45
C ALA A 115 0.91 4.46 28.87
N GLU A 116 0.29 3.36 29.28
CA GLU A 116 -0.29 3.19 30.61
C GLU A 116 0.76 3.29 31.72
N GLU A 117 1.94 2.67 31.55
CA GLU A 117 3.06 2.78 32.49
C GLU A 117 3.61 4.22 32.59
N SER A 118 3.67 4.92 31.45
CA SER A 118 4.17 6.29 31.35
C SER A 118 3.29 7.29 32.09
N VAL A 119 1.98 7.08 32.10
CA VAL A 119 1.01 7.95 32.81
C VAL A 119 1.33 8.03 34.31
N TRP A 120 1.68 6.90 34.93
CA TRP A 120 2.01 6.87 36.37
C TRP A 120 3.25 7.69 36.71
N VAL A 121 4.30 7.59 35.88
CA VAL A 121 5.54 8.35 36.05
C VAL A 121 5.29 9.85 35.91
N ILE A 122 4.50 10.24 34.89
CA ILE A 122 4.11 11.64 34.69
C ILE A 122 3.30 12.15 35.89
N ALA A 123 2.31 11.39 36.35
CA ALA A 123 1.43 11.79 37.44
C ALA A 123 2.20 12.03 38.75
N LEU A 124 3.13 11.15 39.13
CA LEU A 124 3.98 11.31 40.31
C LEU A 124 4.83 12.58 40.23
N ARG A 125 5.40 12.87 39.05
CA ARG A 125 6.16 14.10 38.81
C ARG A 125 5.28 15.34 38.96
N GLN A 126 4.04 15.32 38.47
CA GLN A 126 3.10 16.43 38.64
C GLN A 126 2.76 16.68 40.11
N ILE A 127 2.55 15.62 40.90
CA ILE A 127 2.26 15.74 42.34
C ILE A 127 3.42 16.43 43.05
N PHE A 128 4.66 16.05 42.74
CA PHE A 128 5.85 16.65 43.32
C PHE A 128 6.00 18.13 42.96
N ILE A 129 5.80 18.48 41.68
CA ILE A 129 5.83 19.88 41.20
C ILE A 129 4.73 20.71 41.88
N ALA A 130 3.52 20.17 41.96
CA ALA A 130 2.39 20.83 42.62
C ALA A 130 2.67 21.11 44.10
N MET A 131 3.29 20.16 44.81
CA MET A 131 3.67 20.31 46.21
C MET A 131 4.73 21.38 46.41
N ILE A 132 5.79 21.40 45.60
CA ILE A 132 6.83 22.43 45.67
C ILE A 132 6.24 23.82 45.36
N ALA A 133 5.43 23.91 44.31
CA ALA A 133 4.82 25.18 43.92
C ALA A 133 3.86 25.70 45.00
N ALA A 134 2.97 24.86 45.54
CA ALA A 134 2.09 25.22 46.65
C ALA A 134 2.88 25.67 47.88
N PHE A 135 3.95 24.95 48.23
CA PHE A 135 4.82 25.29 49.36
C PHE A 135 5.47 26.66 49.19
N CYS A 136 6.09 26.92 48.04
CA CYS A 136 6.72 28.20 47.73
C CYS A 136 5.71 29.37 47.77
N PHE A 137 4.56 29.23 47.12
CA PHE A 137 3.53 30.28 47.10
C PHE A 137 3.02 30.61 48.51
N ILE A 138 2.70 29.58 49.31
CA ILE A 138 2.23 29.76 50.69
C ILE A 138 3.33 30.40 51.55
N LEU A 139 4.58 29.94 51.43
CA LEU A 139 5.70 30.44 52.21
C LEU A 139 6.01 31.91 51.90
N PHE A 140 6.05 32.30 50.62
CA PHE A 140 6.40 33.67 50.23
C PHE A 140 5.31 34.69 50.53
N ILE A 141 4.03 34.34 50.30
CA ILE A 141 2.89 35.25 50.45
C ILE A 141 2.48 35.37 51.92
N TRP A 142 2.29 34.24 52.61
CA TRP A 142 1.68 34.21 53.94
C TRP A 142 2.68 34.10 55.08
N ARG A 143 3.93 33.67 54.78
CA ARG A 143 5.05 33.54 55.74
C ARG A 143 4.71 32.86 57.09
N PRO A 144 3.96 31.75 57.14
CA PRO A 144 3.52 31.13 58.39
C PRO A 144 4.62 30.30 59.10
N GLY A 145 5.76 30.07 58.44
CA GLY A 145 6.86 29.22 58.89
C GLY A 145 6.90 27.86 58.18
N TRP A 146 8.10 27.30 58.00
CA TRP A 146 8.34 26.16 57.10
C TRP A 146 7.48 24.92 57.39
N LYS A 147 7.30 24.53 58.66
CA LYS A 147 6.48 23.36 59.03
C LYS A 147 5.00 23.55 58.69
N GLN A 148 4.47 24.76 58.90
CA GLN A 148 3.06 25.08 58.61
C GLN A 148 2.82 25.18 57.11
N SER A 149 3.74 25.80 56.36
CA SER A 149 3.71 25.84 54.90
C SER A 149 3.72 24.44 54.29
N LEU A 150 4.50 23.50 54.85
CA LEU A 150 4.55 22.12 54.36
C LEU A 150 3.22 21.39 54.55
N LEU A 151 2.61 21.48 55.74
CA LEU A 151 1.31 20.86 56.00
C LEU A 151 0.20 21.44 55.12
N GLN A 152 0.20 22.76 54.93
CA GLN A 152 -0.75 23.46 54.06
C GLN A 152 -0.55 23.12 52.58
N ALA A 153 0.71 22.98 52.13
CA ALA A 153 1.03 22.55 50.78
C ALA A 153 0.55 21.12 50.51
N LEU A 154 0.77 20.19 51.44
CA LEU A 154 0.26 18.81 51.34
C LEU A 154 -1.26 18.76 51.16
N LEU A 155 -1.99 19.56 51.95
CA LEU A 155 -3.45 19.67 51.81
C LEU A 155 -3.84 20.24 50.43
N CYS A 156 -3.17 21.29 49.97
CA CYS A 156 -3.45 21.89 48.65
C CYS A 156 -3.14 20.93 47.50
N THR A 157 -2.03 20.20 47.57
CA THR A 157 -1.68 19.16 46.60
C THR A 157 -2.72 18.05 46.58
N PHE A 158 -3.19 17.59 47.74
CA PHE A 158 -4.26 16.61 47.82
C PHE A 158 -5.55 17.09 47.13
N LEU A 159 -5.94 18.35 47.35
CA LEU A 159 -7.09 18.96 46.65
C LEU A 159 -6.86 19.06 45.14
N THR A 160 -5.65 19.40 44.69
CA THR A 160 -5.29 19.41 43.27
C THR A 160 -5.36 18.02 42.64
N VAL A 161 -4.91 16.97 43.35
CA VAL A 161 -5.02 15.58 42.89
C VAL A 161 -6.48 15.18 42.74
N ILE A 162 -7.34 15.49 43.71
CA ILE A 162 -8.79 15.22 43.62
C ILE A 162 -9.40 15.96 42.41
N PHE A 163 -9.03 17.21 42.21
CA PHE A 163 -9.52 18.02 41.09
C PHE A 163 -9.11 17.45 39.72
N LEU A 164 -7.85 17.05 39.56
CA LEU A 164 -7.37 16.43 38.33
C LEU A 164 -7.96 15.04 38.12
N TRP A 165 -8.06 14.23 39.19
CA TRP A 165 -8.69 12.92 39.13
C TRP A 165 -10.16 13.04 38.72
N GLY A 166 -10.92 13.98 39.29
CA GLY A 166 -12.30 14.25 38.88
C GLY A 166 -12.43 14.70 37.43
N SER A 167 -11.42 15.40 36.89
CA SER A 167 -11.39 15.79 35.47
C SER A 167 -11.14 14.57 34.57
N PHE A 168 -10.10 13.79 34.86
CA PHE A 168 -9.66 12.68 34.01
C PHE A 168 -10.39 11.34 34.28
N HIS A 169 -11.17 11.21 35.36
CA HIS A 169 -12.00 10.02 35.59
C HIS A 169 -13.04 9.81 34.48
N SER A 170 -13.45 10.91 33.83
CA SER A 170 -14.37 10.89 32.69
C SER A 170 -13.68 10.74 31.34
N PHE A 171 -12.40 10.35 31.31
CA PHE A 171 -11.63 10.23 30.08
C PHE A 171 -12.15 9.07 29.21
N ASP A 172 -12.56 9.40 27.98
CA ASP A 172 -13.00 8.47 26.97
C ASP A 172 -12.05 8.51 25.76
N ALA A 173 -11.27 7.44 25.59
CA ALA A 173 -10.38 7.29 24.45
C ALA A 173 -11.14 7.15 23.11
N ARG A 174 -12.40 6.72 23.13
CA ARG A 174 -13.24 6.55 21.93
C ARG A 174 -13.60 7.87 21.27
N ALA A 175 -13.42 9.01 21.97
CA ALA A 175 -13.59 10.32 21.37
C ALA A 175 -12.64 10.57 20.18
N PHE A 176 -11.54 9.82 20.08
CA PHE A 176 -10.65 9.83 18.91
C PHE A 176 -11.17 9.05 17.70
N ASN A 177 -12.34 8.40 17.79
CA ASN A 177 -13.00 7.81 16.62
C ASN A 177 -13.62 8.87 15.72
N GLU A 178 -13.97 10.04 16.27
CA GLU A 178 -14.49 11.20 15.55
C GLU A 178 -13.71 12.47 15.93
N PRO A 179 -12.39 12.53 15.66
CA PRO A 179 -11.58 13.67 16.04
C PRO A 179 -11.72 14.82 15.05
N GLU A 180 -11.40 16.02 15.50
CA GLU A 180 -11.28 17.20 14.65
C GLU A 180 -9.83 17.35 14.18
N TYR A 181 -9.62 17.28 12.86
CA TYR A 181 -8.30 17.45 12.26
C TYR A 181 -8.07 18.90 11.84
N LYS A 182 -6.92 19.47 12.25
CA LYS A 182 -6.52 20.85 11.92
C LYS A 182 -5.16 20.84 11.24
N GLY A 183 -4.98 21.63 10.18
CA GLY A 183 -3.74 21.68 9.39
C GLY A 183 -3.75 20.72 8.20
N VAL A 184 -2.58 20.36 7.66
CA VAL A 184 -2.44 19.50 6.48
C VAL A 184 -3.03 18.11 6.70
N ILE A 185 -2.98 17.60 7.93
CA ILE A 185 -3.56 16.30 8.30
C ILE A 185 -5.09 16.23 8.14
N SER A 186 -5.78 17.37 7.97
CA SER A 186 -7.24 17.37 7.69
C SER A 186 -7.60 16.71 6.36
N MET A 187 -6.63 16.52 5.46
CA MET A 187 -6.81 15.79 4.19
C MET A 187 -6.67 14.27 4.35
N ALA A 188 -6.06 13.79 5.44
CA ALA A 188 -5.79 12.37 5.64
C ALA A 188 -7.07 11.50 5.65
N PRO A 189 -8.19 11.91 6.28
CA PRO A 189 -9.43 11.13 6.21
C PRO A 189 -9.95 10.94 4.78
N SER A 190 -9.95 12.00 3.96
CA SER A 190 -10.41 11.92 2.56
C SER A 190 -9.55 10.99 1.72
N VAL A 191 -8.23 11.00 1.94
CA VAL A 191 -7.29 10.07 1.28
C VAL A 191 -7.56 8.62 1.70
N MET A 192 -7.82 8.39 2.99
CA MET A 192 -8.13 7.05 3.50
C MET A 192 -9.49 6.53 3.01
N GLU A 193 -10.50 7.39 2.97
CA GLU A 193 -11.81 7.06 2.41
C GLU A 193 -11.71 6.72 0.93
N PHE A 194 -10.96 7.51 0.15
CA PHE A 194 -10.67 7.23 -1.24
C PHE A 194 -9.97 5.87 -1.42
N ALA A 195 -8.96 5.57 -0.61
CA ALA A 195 -8.25 4.29 -0.66
C ALA A 195 -9.17 3.11 -0.34
N ASN A 196 -9.95 3.18 0.74
CA ASN A 196 -10.90 2.13 1.13
C ASN A 196 -11.97 1.90 0.06
N LYS A 197 -12.52 2.97 -0.51
CA LYS A 197 -13.50 2.88 -1.59
C LYS A 197 -12.89 2.23 -2.83
N SER A 198 -11.68 2.63 -3.20
CA SER A 198 -10.96 2.07 -4.35
C SER A 198 -10.66 0.57 -4.17
N LEU A 199 -10.29 0.15 -2.96
CA LEU A 199 -10.09 -1.27 -2.64
C LEU A 199 -11.40 -2.07 -2.73
N THR A 200 -12.49 -1.53 -2.20
CA THR A 200 -13.82 -2.18 -2.26
C THR A 200 -14.30 -2.33 -3.71
N ASP A 201 -14.13 -1.27 -4.52
CA ASP A 201 -14.48 -1.29 -5.93
C ASP A 201 -13.62 -2.32 -6.70
N LEU A 202 -12.33 -2.44 -6.36
CA LEU A 202 -11.44 -3.44 -6.94
C LEU A 202 -11.88 -4.87 -6.62
N GLU A 203 -12.25 -5.16 -5.37
CA GLU A 203 -12.78 -6.47 -4.97
C GLU A 203 -14.04 -6.85 -5.75
N LEU A 204 -14.95 -5.89 -5.95
CA LEU A 204 -16.17 -6.09 -6.73
C LEU A 204 -15.87 -6.36 -8.22
N ILE A 205 -14.92 -5.62 -8.81
CA ILE A 205 -14.51 -5.82 -10.21
C ILE A 205 -13.86 -7.20 -10.37
N LYS A 206 -13.02 -7.60 -9.41
CA LYS A 206 -12.37 -8.91 -9.37
C LYS A 206 -13.40 -10.04 -9.41
N GLU A 207 -14.39 -10.01 -8.52
CA GLU A 207 -15.46 -11.02 -8.46
C GLU A 207 -16.31 -11.06 -9.75
N ASN A 208 -16.64 -9.90 -10.32
CA ASN A 208 -17.41 -9.84 -11.56
C ASN A 208 -16.62 -10.37 -12.77
N THR A 209 -15.31 -10.12 -12.82
CA THR A 209 -14.44 -10.57 -13.91
C THR A 209 -14.39 -12.09 -13.98
N GLU A 210 -14.25 -12.76 -12.83
CA GLU A 210 -14.27 -14.23 -12.77
C GLU A 210 -15.57 -14.80 -13.32
N LYS A 211 -16.72 -14.22 -12.93
CA LYS A 211 -18.04 -14.67 -13.41
C LYS A 211 -18.21 -14.45 -14.91
N VAL A 212 -17.76 -13.31 -15.44
CA VAL A 212 -17.86 -12.97 -16.87
C VAL A 212 -17.01 -13.92 -17.71
N VAL A 213 -15.74 -14.13 -17.31
CA VAL A 213 -14.81 -15.01 -18.03
C VAL A 213 -15.31 -16.45 -18.02
N ALA A 214 -15.76 -16.97 -16.88
CA ALA A 214 -16.28 -18.33 -16.77
C ALA A 214 -17.51 -18.55 -17.68
N ASN A 215 -18.49 -17.64 -17.64
CA ASN A 215 -19.72 -17.76 -18.43
C ASN A 215 -19.46 -17.68 -19.94
N LEU A 216 -18.52 -16.82 -20.37
CA LEU A 216 -18.24 -16.63 -21.80
C LEU A 216 -17.34 -17.72 -22.35
N GLY A 217 -16.35 -18.17 -21.59
CA GLY A 217 -15.54 -19.28 -22.04
C GLY A 217 -16.32 -20.59 -22.13
N GLU A 218 -17.39 -20.81 -21.35
CA GLU A 218 -18.30 -21.97 -21.57
C GLU A 218 -19.00 -21.90 -22.95
N LEU A 219 -19.44 -20.71 -23.37
CA LEU A 219 -20.05 -20.49 -24.68
C LEU A 219 -19.06 -20.72 -25.84
N PHE A 220 -17.81 -20.26 -25.69
CA PHE A 220 -16.79 -20.38 -26.74
C PHE A 220 -16.07 -21.75 -26.75
N ALA A 221 -15.87 -22.39 -25.59
CA ALA A 221 -15.36 -23.77 -25.52
C ALA A 221 -16.29 -24.76 -26.23
N SER A 222 -17.61 -24.52 -26.15
CA SER A 222 -18.62 -25.28 -26.91
C SER A 222 -18.44 -25.13 -28.42
N ALA A 223 -17.95 -23.99 -28.91
CA ALA A 223 -17.63 -23.78 -30.32
C ALA A 223 -16.29 -24.41 -30.72
N ASP A 224 -15.34 -24.53 -29.80
CA ASP A 224 -14.02 -25.16 -30.03
C ASP A 224 -14.15 -26.66 -30.35
N HIS A 225 -15.16 -27.34 -29.79
CA HIS A 225 -15.52 -28.71 -30.19
C HIS A 225 -15.87 -28.83 -31.69
N LEU A 226 -16.37 -27.77 -32.33
CA LEU A 226 -16.68 -27.78 -33.77
C LEU A 226 -15.42 -27.73 -34.64
N MET A 227 -14.34 -27.10 -34.16
CA MET A 227 -13.04 -27.06 -34.85
C MET A 227 -12.30 -28.39 -34.71
N VAL A 228 -12.40 -29.05 -33.55
CA VAL A 228 -11.89 -30.43 -33.37
C VAL A 228 -12.60 -31.40 -34.32
N MET A 229 -13.89 -31.19 -34.63
CA MET A 229 -14.62 -31.98 -35.63
C MET A 229 -14.23 -31.68 -37.09
N ALA A 230 -13.62 -30.53 -37.37
CA ALA A 230 -13.17 -30.16 -38.71
C ALA A 230 -11.79 -30.75 -39.08
N HIS A 231 -11.06 -31.31 -38.11
CA HIS A 231 -9.75 -31.95 -38.31
C HIS A 231 -9.92 -33.48 -38.16
N PRO A 232 -9.91 -34.26 -39.26
CA PRO A 232 -10.22 -35.69 -39.23
C PRO A 232 -9.16 -36.50 -38.48
N GLU A 233 -9.57 -37.69 -38.02
CA GLU A 233 -8.73 -38.68 -37.32
C GLU A 233 -7.32 -38.79 -37.92
N GLY A 234 -6.30 -38.45 -37.12
CA GLY A 234 -4.88 -38.63 -37.47
C GLY A 234 -3.96 -37.41 -37.35
N GLN A 235 -4.50 -36.21 -37.07
CA GLN A 235 -3.68 -35.02 -36.77
C GLN A 235 -3.43 -34.86 -35.27
N GLU A 236 -2.21 -34.46 -34.91
CA GLU A 236 -1.85 -34.14 -33.51
C GLU A 236 -2.69 -32.99 -32.99
N GLN A 237 -3.14 -33.12 -31.73
CA GLN A 237 -3.93 -32.10 -31.06
C GLN A 237 -3.12 -30.80 -30.95
N ALA A 238 -3.70 -29.68 -31.37
CA ALA A 238 -3.05 -28.38 -31.29
C ALA A 238 -2.76 -27.99 -29.83
N VAL A 239 -1.56 -27.48 -29.57
CA VAL A 239 -1.14 -26.91 -28.29
C VAL A 239 -1.74 -25.53 -28.14
N LYS A 240 -2.46 -25.29 -27.04
CA LYS A 240 -3.11 -24.01 -26.74
C LYS A 240 -2.22 -23.17 -25.85
N ILE A 241 -1.83 -21.99 -26.29
CA ILE A 241 -0.90 -21.13 -25.54
C ILE A 241 -1.58 -19.78 -25.28
N LEU A 242 -1.64 -19.36 -24.02
CA LEU A 242 -2.15 -18.05 -23.62
C LEU A 242 -0.99 -17.03 -23.63
N LEU A 243 -1.12 -16.00 -24.47
CA LEU A 243 -0.20 -14.88 -24.56
C LEU A 243 -0.74 -13.69 -23.77
N VAL A 244 0.07 -13.17 -22.85
CA VAL A 244 -0.24 -12.02 -22.00
C VAL A 244 0.95 -11.07 -21.94
N SER A 245 0.71 -9.82 -21.56
CA SER A 245 1.76 -8.81 -21.36
C SER A 245 1.21 -7.65 -20.53
N ASP A 246 2.09 -6.82 -19.98
CA ASP A 246 1.77 -5.52 -19.38
C ASP A 246 0.69 -5.66 -18.29
N LEU A 247 1.00 -6.49 -17.30
CA LEU A 247 0.15 -6.80 -16.15
C LEU A 247 0.16 -5.68 -15.09
N HIS A 248 1.29 -4.96 -14.95
CA HIS A 248 1.43 -3.73 -14.15
C HIS A 248 0.83 -3.85 -12.74
N SER A 249 1.17 -4.93 -12.04
CA SER A 249 0.73 -5.20 -10.66
C SER A 249 -0.81 -5.25 -10.48
N ASN A 250 -1.58 -5.50 -11.55
CA ASN A 250 -3.04 -5.47 -11.49
C ASN A 250 -3.63 -6.84 -11.07
N PRO A 251 -4.25 -6.97 -9.88
CA PRO A 251 -4.82 -8.24 -9.42
C PRO A 251 -6.00 -8.73 -10.25
N VAL A 252 -6.75 -7.83 -10.89
CA VAL A 252 -7.85 -8.20 -11.80
C VAL A 252 -7.28 -8.84 -13.07
N GLY A 253 -6.12 -8.35 -13.54
CA GLY A 253 -5.42 -8.94 -14.68
C GLY A 253 -4.96 -10.38 -14.41
N VAL A 254 -4.50 -10.67 -13.19
CA VAL A 254 -4.13 -12.03 -12.77
C VAL A 254 -5.35 -12.96 -12.79
N LYS A 255 -6.51 -12.47 -12.31
CA LYS A 255 -7.76 -13.23 -12.37
C LYS A 255 -8.25 -13.45 -13.79
N PHE A 256 -8.17 -12.44 -14.64
CA PHE A 256 -8.53 -12.53 -16.04
C PHE A 256 -7.67 -13.58 -16.75
N MET A 257 -6.34 -13.52 -16.57
CA MET A 257 -5.39 -14.52 -17.08
C MET A 257 -5.71 -15.93 -16.58
N LYS A 258 -5.94 -16.10 -15.28
CA LYS A 258 -6.30 -17.40 -14.68
C LYS A 258 -7.62 -17.94 -15.24
N GLY A 259 -8.65 -17.09 -15.30
CA GLY A 259 -9.95 -17.48 -15.83
C GLY A 259 -9.88 -17.92 -17.30
N LEU A 260 -9.08 -17.22 -18.12
CA LEU A 260 -8.83 -17.64 -19.50
C LEU A 260 -8.10 -18.97 -19.57
N ALA A 261 -7.04 -19.14 -18.78
CA ALA A 261 -6.27 -20.39 -18.75
C ALA A 261 -7.12 -21.59 -18.36
N ASP A 262 -7.94 -21.45 -17.31
CA ASP A 262 -8.82 -22.51 -16.80
C ASP A 262 -9.94 -22.82 -17.79
N THR A 263 -10.58 -21.78 -18.36
CA THR A 263 -11.79 -21.98 -19.19
C THR A 263 -11.46 -22.51 -20.58
N PHE A 264 -10.37 -22.05 -21.20
CA PHE A 264 -9.94 -22.53 -22.51
C PHE A 264 -9.02 -23.75 -22.43
N GLN A 265 -8.67 -24.18 -21.21
CA GLN A 265 -7.79 -25.30 -20.92
C GLN A 265 -6.47 -25.17 -21.68
N VAL A 266 -5.80 -24.02 -21.52
CA VAL A 266 -4.53 -23.76 -22.20
C VAL A 266 -3.41 -24.62 -21.60
N ASP A 267 -2.47 -25.06 -22.44
CA ASP A 267 -1.38 -25.94 -22.03
C ASP A 267 -0.30 -25.19 -21.23
N PHE A 268 -0.02 -23.94 -21.58
CA PHE A 268 0.91 -23.06 -20.86
C PHE A 268 0.68 -21.58 -21.21
N ILE A 269 1.30 -20.69 -20.42
CA ILE A 269 1.21 -19.24 -20.56
C ILE A 269 2.57 -18.67 -20.99
N ILE A 270 2.57 -17.70 -21.92
CA ILE A 270 3.72 -16.85 -22.21
C ILE A 270 3.38 -15.41 -21.82
N ASN A 271 4.16 -14.86 -20.90
CA ASN A 271 4.09 -13.47 -20.50
C ASN A 271 5.26 -12.67 -21.08
N ALA A 272 4.93 -11.67 -21.91
CA ALA A 272 5.91 -10.86 -22.61
C ALA A 272 6.48 -9.69 -21.80
N GLY A 273 6.19 -9.58 -20.49
CA GLY A 273 6.83 -8.66 -19.55
C GLY A 273 5.92 -7.57 -19.00
N ASP A 274 6.52 -6.72 -18.16
CA ASP A 274 5.87 -5.69 -17.33
C ASP A 274 4.85 -6.32 -16.37
N LEU A 275 5.36 -7.19 -15.50
CA LEU A 275 4.61 -7.76 -14.39
C LEU A 275 4.28 -6.71 -13.34
N THR A 276 5.19 -5.74 -13.13
CA THR A 276 5.06 -4.66 -12.15
C THR A 276 5.06 -3.27 -12.78
N ASP A 277 4.64 -2.24 -12.05
CA ASP A 277 4.61 -0.85 -12.51
C ASP A 277 5.79 -0.04 -11.95
N LEU A 278 6.25 -0.32 -10.73
CA LEU A 278 7.41 0.37 -10.12
C LEU A 278 8.59 -0.56 -9.82
N GLY A 279 8.47 -1.86 -10.08
CA GLY A 279 9.49 -2.84 -9.72
C GLY A 279 9.70 -3.01 -8.22
N SER A 280 8.69 -2.72 -7.39
CA SER A 280 8.83 -2.73 -5.94
C SER A 280 8.37 -4.05 -5.29
N MET A 281 8.98 -4.43 -4.15
CA MET A 281 8.58 -5.65 -3.43
C MET A 281 7.11 -5.67 -2.96
N PRO A 282 6.49 -4.55 -2.52
CA PRO A 282 5.06 -4.53 -2.23
C PRO A 282 4.20 -4.91 -3.44
N GLU A 283 4.60 -4.52 -4.65
CA GLU A 283 3.89 -4.91 -5.88
C GLU A 283 4.00 -6.40 -6.17
N ALA A 284 5.16 -7.01 -5.90
CA ALA A 284 5.35 -8.44 -6.09
C ALA A 284 4.32 -9.27 -5.29
N SER A 285 3.88 -8.80 -4.12
CA SER A 285 2.84 -9.46 -3.33
C SER A 285 1.45 -9.44 -3.99
N LEU A 286 1.17 -8.44 -4.85
CA LEU A 286 -0.08 -8.38 -5.62
C LEU A 286 -0.15 -9.45 -6.72
N LEU A 287 0.99 -10.04 -7.05
CA LEU A 287 1.15 -11.11 -8.03
C LEU A 287 1.11 -12.50 -7.41
N ASP A 288 0.99 -12.63 -6.08
CA ASP A 288 1.01 -13.93 -5.37
C ASP A 288 -0.04 -14.90 -5.89
N GLU A 289 -1.16 -14.39 -6.42
CA GLU A 289 -2.22 -15.25 -6.95
C GLU A 289 -1.82 -16.00 -8.23
N MET A 290 -0.79 -15.56 -8.94
CA MET A 290 -0.20 -16.29 -10.06
C MET A 290 0.36 -17.66 -9.63
N LYS A 291 0.75 -17.81 -8.35
CA LYS A 291 1.18 -19.11 -7.77
C LYS A 291 0.06 -20.15 -7.75
N SER A 292 -1.20 -19.73 -7.88
CA SER A 292 -2.35 -20.65 -7.93
C SER A 292 -2.61 -21.24 -9.31
N ILE A 293 -1.96 -20.71 -10.36
CA ILE A 293 -2.00 -21.25 -11.72
C ILE A 293 -1.05 -22.43 -11.76
N THR A 294 -1.50 -23.61 -12.19
CA THR A 294 -0.74 -24.87 -12.08
C THR A 294 -0.04 -25.30 -13.37
N ILE A 295 -0.44 -24.71 -14.51
CA ILE A 295 0.19 -24.96 -15.82
C ILE A 295 1.51 -24.17 -15.96
N PRO A 296 2.47 -24.59 -16.80
CA PRO A 296 3.72 -23.85 -17.00
C PRO A 296 3.51 -22.39 -17.40
N GLN A 297 4.36 -21.51 -16.87
CA GLN A 297 4.32 -20.06 -17.13
C GLN A 297 5.71 -19.58 -17.54
N LEU A 298 5.83 -19.03 -18.75
CA LEU A 298 7.09 -18.54 -19.31
C LEU A 298 7.08 -17.01 -19.24
N PHE A 299 8.17 -16.42 -18.74
CA PHE A 299 8.24 -14.98 -18.47
C PHE A 299 9.45 -14.36 -19.16
N VAL A 300 9.21 -13.26 -19.86
CA VAL A 300 10.24 -12.30 -20.22
C VAL A 300 10.13 -11.10 -19.28
N ALA A 301 11.26 -10.55 -18.84
CA ALA A 301 11.26 -9.34 -18.02
C ALA A 301 10.96 -8.11 -18.89
N GLY A 302 9.98 -7.29 -18.48
CA GLY A 302 9.74 -5.99 -19.08
C GLY A 302 10.67 -4.91 -18.53
N ASN A 303 10.50 -3.66 -18.98
CA ASN A 303 11.34 -2.55 -18.49
C ASN A 303 11.02 -2.16 -17.04
N HIS A 304 9.90 -2.63 -16.48
CA HIS A 304 9.54 -2.43 -15.08
C HIS A 304 9.95 -3.60 -14.15
N ASP A 305 10.39 -4.73 -14.72
CA ASP A 305 10.66 -5.96 -13.97
C ASP A 305 12.15 -6.13 -13.65
N ASN A 306 12.59 -5.49 -12.56
CA ASN A 306 13.97 -5.56 -12.11
C ASN A 306 14.34 -6.96 -11.54
N PRO A 307 15.63 -7.22 -11.22
CA PRO A 307 16.08 -8.53 -10.75
C PRO A 307 15.41 -9.00 -9.44
N GLN A 308 14.92 -8.08 -8.60
CA GLN A 308 14.22 -8.45 -7.36
C GLN A 308 12.85 -9.08 -7.67
N ILE A 309 12.12 -8.52 -8.65
CA ILE A 309 10.86 -9.08 -9.13
C ILE A 309 11.08 -10.46 -9.75
N LEU A 310 12.12 -10.59 -10.58
CA LEU A 310 12.44 -11.86 -11.21
C LEU A 310 12.77 -12.97 -10.21
N ASN A 311 13.41 -12.65 -9.08
CA ASN A 311 13.62 -13.65 -8.02
C ASN A 311 12.30 -14.15 -7.42
N VAL A 312 11.31 -13.27 -7.25
CA VAL A 312 9.97 -13.67 -6.76
C VAL A 312 9.27 -14.60 -7.74
N ILE A 313 9.44 -14.36 -9.04
CA ILE A 313 8.90 -15.24 -10.09
C ILE A 313 9.66 -16.57 -10.14
N ALA A 314 10.99 -16.56 -9.99
CA ALA A 314 11.82 -17.76 -9.98
C ALA A 314 11.50 -18.72 -8.83
N ASP A 315 10.97 -18.20 -7.72
CA ASP A 315 10.51 -18.99 -6.57
C ASP A 315 9.17 -19.70 -6.78
N MET A 316 8.51 -19.52 -7.93
CA MET A 316 7.25 -20.22 -8.26
C MET A 316 7.53 -21.58 -8.93
N ASP A 317 6.83 -22.64 -8.49
CA ASP A 317 7.09 -24.03 -8.89
C ASP A 317 7.00 -24.29 -10.42
N ASN A 318 6.22 -23.49 -11.14
CA ASN A 318 5.89 -23.65 -12.56
C ASN A 318 6.30 -22.45 -13.43
N ALA A 319 7.21 -21.60 -12.93
CA ALA A 319 7.69 -20.44 -13.66
C ALA A 319 9.03 -20.69 -14.36
N TYR A 320 9.15 -20.22 -15.60
CA TYR A 320 10.34 -20.30 -16.43
C TYR A 320 10.71 -18.91 -16.92
N ILE A 321 11.82 -18.37 -16.44
CA ILE A 321 12.31 -17.06 -16.89
C ILE A 321 13.12 -17.24 -18.16
N LEU A 322 12.68 -16.61 -19.24
CA LEU A 322 13.33 -16.63 -20.54
C LEU A 322 14.33 -15.48 -20.66
N ASN A 323 15.62 -15.83 -20.72
CA ASN A 323 16.69 -14.85 -20.90
C ASN A 323 17.86 -15.42 -21.72
N GLY A 324 17.67 -15.59 -23.02
CA GLY A 324 18.69 -16.08 -23.95
C GLY A 324 18.90 -17.60 -23.94
N GLN A 325 18.07 -18.36 -23.25
CA GLN A 325 18.05 -19.83 -23.31
C GLN A 325 16.69 -20.30 -23.82
N THR A 326 16.70 -21.32 -24.67
CA THR A 326 15.49 -21.97 -25.15
C THR A 326 14.86 -22.83 -24.07
N VAL A 327 13.52 -22.82 -24.01
CA VAL A 327 12.71 -23.69 -23.17
C VAL A 327 11.71 -24.41 -24.07
N SER A 328 11.65 -25.73 -23.98
CA SER A 328 10.71 -26.54 -24.78
C SER A 328 9.59 -27.09 -23.90
N ILE A 329 8.34 -26.78 -24.26
CA ILE A 329 7.14 -27.30 -23.61
C ILE A 329 6.22 -27.86 -24.69
N LYS A 330 5.76 -29.10 -24.53
CA LYS A 330 4.89 -29.79 -25.52
C LYS A 330 5.50 -29.75 -26.93
N GLU A 331 6.81 -29.96 -27.02
CA GLU A 331 7.60 -29.92 -28.27
C GLU A 331 7.65 -28.54 -28.96
N ILE A 332 7.14 -27.49 -28.30
CA ILE A 332 7.25 -26.10 -28.77
C ILE A 332 8.45 -25.44 -28.11
N THR A 333 9.40 -24.98 -28.92
CA THR A 333 10.64 -24.34 -28.47
C THR A 333 10.45 -22.83 -28.41
N VAL A 334 10.57 -22.28 -27.21
CA VAL A 334 10.39 -20.85 -26.93
C VAL A 334 11.72 -20.24 -26.53
N LEU A 335 12.08 -19.11 -27.14
CA LEU A 335 13.23 -18.30 -26.77
C LEU A 335 12.72 -16.91 -26.36
N GLY A 336 13.29 -16.35 -25.30
CA GLY A 336 12.93 -15.00 -24.88
C GLY A 336 14.09 -14.21 -24.31
N PHE A 337 13.97 -12.89 -24.34
CA PHE A 337 14.98 -11.95 -23.87
C PHE A 337 14.35 -10.82 -23.09
N ALA A 338 14.90 -10.54 -21.91
CA ALA A 338 14.54 -9.41 -21.09
C ALA A 338 14.70 -8.07 -21.85
N ASP A 339 13.88 -7.07 -21.51
CA ASP A 339 14.14 -5.70 -21.95
C ASP A 339 15.51 -5.23 -21.44
N PRO A 340 16.30 -4.48 -22.23
CA PRO A 340 17.60 -3.99 -21.77
C PRO A 340 17.55 -3.24 -20.42
N LEU A 341 16.43 -2.56 -20.12
CA LEU A 341 16.23 -1.83 -18.87
C LEU A 341 15.97 -2.74 -17.66
N ALA A 342 15.54 -3.98 -17.86
CA ALA A 342 15.26 -4.94 -16.77
C ALA A 342 16.50 -5.25 -15.90
N SER A 343 17.71 -4.97 -16.40
CA SER A 343 18.95 -5.14 -15.66
C SER A 343 19.20 -4.05 -14.59
N GLY A 344 18.45 -2.94 -14.63
CA GLY A 344 18.59 -1.79 -13.74
C GLY A 344 17.32 -1.43 -12.97
N GLN A 345 17.32 -0.24 -12.36
CA GLN A 345 16.13 0.36 -11.72
C GLN A 345 15.43 1.40 -12.61
N GLU A 346 16.05 1.76 -13.73
CA GLU A 346 15.51 2.71 -14.68
C GLU A 346 14.40 2.04 -15.50
N VAL A 347 13.21 2.63 -15.50
CA VAL A 347 12.07 2.11 -16.28
C VAL A 347 11.93 2.80 -17.63
N GLU A 348 12.68 3.89 -17.86
CA GLU A 348 12.71 4.62 -19.13
C GLU A 348 14.15 5.00 -19.50
N TYR A 349 14.42 5.05 -20.80
CA TYR A 349 15.71 5.48 -21.33
C TYR A 349 15.86 7.00 -21.20
N GLU A 350 17.03 7.47 -20.75
CA GLU A 350 17.33 8.91 -20.63
C GLU A 350 17.04 9.73 -21.90
N ASN A 351 17.27 9.11 -23.08
CA ASN A 351 17.02 9.73 -24.37
C ASN A 351 16.86 8.70 -25.50
N SER A 352 16.38 9.16 -26.65
CA SER A 352 16.13 8.32 -27.83
C SER A 352 17.39 7.70 -28.43
N ALA A 353 18.56 8.33 -28.30
CA ALA A 353 19.81 7.79 -28.81
C ALA A 353 20.27 6.58 -28.00
N LYS A 354 20.22 6.66 -26.66
CA LYS A 354 20.47 5.52 -25.76
C LYS A 354 19.48 4.38 -26.00
N LYS A 355 18.18 4.69 -26.14
CA LYS A 355 17.17 3.69 -26.50
C LYS A 355 17.53 2.95 -27.79
N LYS A 356 17.86 3.69 -28.85
CA LYS A 356 18.24 3.10 -30.14
C LYS A 356 19.48 2.21 -30.01
N GLN A 357 20.51 2.67 -29.29
CA GLN A 357 21.71 1.87 -29.08
C GLN A 357 21.41 0.55 -28.35
N ALA A 358 20.67 0.60 -27.24
CA ALA A 358 20.32 -0.58 -26.46
C ALA A 358 19.50 -1.59 -27.28
N LEU A 359 18.53 -1.12 -28.08
CA LEU A 359 17.73 -2.00 -28.95
C LEU A 359 18.56 -2.63 -30.08
N GLU A 360 19.52 -1.91 -30.66
CA GLU A 360 20.41 -2.48 -31.69
C GLU A 360 21.38 -3.52 -31.09
N GLU A 361 21.86 -3.31 -29.86
CA GLU A 361 22.68 -4.28 -29.12
C GLU A 361 21.86 -5.55 -28.80
N ALA A 362 20.65 -5.38 -28.28
CA ALA A 362 19.73 -6.49 -28.02
C ALA A 362 19.43 -7.28 -29.30
N LYS A 363 19.15 -6.60 -30.41
CA LYS A 363 18.92 -7.24 -31.72
C LYS A 363 20.08 -8.13 -32.15
N LYS A 364 21.32 -7.63 -32.00
CA LYS A 364 22.53 -8.39 -32.33
C LYS A 364 22.68 -9.62 -31.45
N GLN A 365 22.46 -9.47 -30.15
CA GLN A 365 22.51 -10.57 -29.18
C GLN A 365 21.47 -11.65 -29.51
N ILE A 366 20.23 -11.25 -29.78
CA ILE A 366 19.15 -12.17 -30.14
C ILE A 366 19.50 -12.95 -31.40
N SER A 367 19.96 -12.25 -32.44
CA SER A 367 20.32 -12.88 -33.72
C SER A 367 21.47 -13.88 -33.55
N ALA A 368 22.49 -13.51 -32.76
CA ALA A 368 23.62 -14.39 -32.48
C ALA A 368 23.21 -15.66 -31.71
N GLU A 369 22.28 -15.55 -30.77
CA GLU A 369 21.82 -16.72 -30.02
C GLU A 369 20.90 -17.63 -30.85
N ILE A 370 20.08 -17.05 -31.74
CA ILE A 370 19.30 -17.80 -32.74
C ILE A 370 20.23 -18.56 -33.68
N GLU A 371 21.29 -17.93 -34.18
CA GLU A 371 22.29 -18.59 -35.03
C GLU A 371 22.99 -19.76 -34.30
N LYS A 372 23.17 -19.65 -32.98
CA LYS A 372 23.86 -20.63 -32.15
C LYS A 372 22.98 -21.80 -31.72
N GLN A 373 21.73 -21.55 -31.32
CA GLN A 373 20.82 -22.57 -30.80
C GLN A 373 19.88 -23.15 -31.88
N GLY A 374 19.77 -22.47 -33.03
CA GLY A 374 18.76 -22.74 -34.04
C GLY A 374 17.52 -21.85 -33.87
N PRO A 375 16.69 -21.72 -34.92
CA PRO A 375 15.48 -20.90 -34.86
C PRO A 375 14.45 -21.51 -33.90
N PRO A 376 13.93 -20.75 -32.92
CA PRO A 376 12.84 -21.19 -32.05
C PRO A 376 11.50 -21.15 -32.81
N ASP A 377 10.51 -21.89 -32.31
CA ASP A 377 9.13 -21.79 -32.79
C ASP A 377 8.53 -20.43 -32.43
N ILE A 378 8.84 -19.94 -31.22
CA ILE A 378 8.34 -18.67 -30.67
C ILE A 378 9.49 -17.84 -30.11
N LEU A 379 9.62 -16.58 -30.56
CA LEU A 379 10.51 -15.58 -29.96
C LEU A 379 9.71 -14.56 -29.15
N VAL A 380 10.06 -14.36 -27.88
CA VAL A 380 9.38 -13.45 -26.96
C VAL A 380 10.31 -12.30 -26.57
N VAL A 381 9.90 -11.06 -26.78
CA VAL A 381 10.65 -9.87 -26.34
C VAL A 381 9.68 -8.80 -25.87
N HIS A 382 10.04 -8.00 -24.88
CA HIS A 382 9.09 -7.01 -24.38
C HIS A 382 8.84 -5.83 -25.35
N ASN A 383 9.71 -5.58 -26.33
CA ASN A 383 9.59 -4.41 -27.20
C ASN A 383 9.08 -4.73 -28.62
N TYR A 384 7.92 -4.18 -29.01
CA TYR A 384 7.35 -4.43 -30.35
C TYR A 384 8.25 -4.02 -31.52
N ASN A 385 8.93 -2.87 -31.43
CA ASN A 385 9.79 -2.42 -32.53
C ASN A 385 11.02 -3.31 -32.69
N LEU A 386 11.56 -3.82 -31.59
CA LEU A 386 12.62 -4.82 -31.60
C LEU A 386 12.14 -6.11 -32.27
N ALA A 387 10.99 -6.65 -31.84
CA ALA A 387 10.38 -7.83 -32.42
C ALA A 387 10.14 -7.66 -33.94
N ARG A 388 9.55 -6.53 -34.34
CA ARG A 388 9.30 -6.21 -35.75
C ARG A 388 10.58 -6.19 -36.59
N SER A 389 11.70 -5.76 -36.01
CA SER A 389 13.01 -5.75 -36.69
C SER A 389 13.62 -7.16 -36.88
N LEU A 390 13.08 -8.15 -36.16
CA LEU A 390 13.49 -9.57 -36.14
C LEU A 390 12.47 -10.49 -36.82
N ILE A 391 11.36 -9.96 -37.33
CA ILE A 391 10.21 -10.73 -37.81
C ILE A 391 10.56 -11.85 -38.78
N SER A 392 11.61 -11.70 -39.61
CA SER A 392 12.02 -12.71 -40.59
C SER A 392 12.91 -13.82 -40.04
N GLN A 393 13.24 -13.82 -38.74
CA GLN A 393 14.17 -14.81 -38.14
C GLN A 393 13.45 -16.00 -37.53
N THR A 394 12.16 -15.87 -37.20
CA THR A 394 11.36 -16.91 -36.54
C THR A 394 9.93 -16.95 -37.12
N PRO A 395 9.21 -18.08 -36.97
CA PRO A 395 7.84 -18.20 -37.47
C PRO A 395 6.85 -17.34 -36.67
N LEU A 396 7.02 -17.29 -35.35
CA LEU A 396 6.15 -16.53 -34.46
C LEU A 396 6.97 -15.65 -33.52
N LEU A 397 6.53 -14.41 -33.35
CA LEU A 397 7.08 -13.43 -32.42
C LEU A 397 5.98 -12.90 -31.52
N VAL A 398 6.28 -12.76 -30.23
CA VAL A 398 5.38 -12.19 -29.22
C VAL A 398 6.04 -10.97 -28.59
N ALA A 399 5.32 -9.85 -28.50
CA ALA A 399 5.85 -8.62 -27.91
C ALA A 399 4.87 -7.82 -27.05
N GLY A 400 5.39 -6.98 -26.14
CA GLY A 400 4.63 -6.15 -25.19
C GLY A 400 4.90 -4.64 -25.32
N HIS A 401 4.91 -3.96 -24.16
CA HIS A 401 5.37 -2.59 -23.86
C HIS A 401 4.44 -1.44 -24.28
N ASP A 402 3.75 -1.53 -25.42
CA ASP A 402 2.93 -0.41 -25.91
C ASP A 402 1.43 -0.54 -25.65
N HIS A 403 1.03 -1.62 -24.95
CA HIS A 403 -0.32 -1.90 -24.48
C HIS A 403 -1.35 -1.98 -25.63
N ARG A 404 -0.93 -2.29 -26.85
CA ARG A 404 -1.80 -2.36 -28.04
C ARG A 404 -1.95 -3.78 -28.52
N LEU A 405 -3.17 -4.31 -28.42
CA LEU A 405 -3.54 -5.57 -29.03
C LEU A 405 -3.44 -5.46 -30.57
N ARG A 406 -2.61 -6.29 -31.19
CA ARG A 406 -2.46 -6.34 -32.66
C ARG A 406 -1.74 -7.59 -33.14
N ILE A 407 -1.99 -7.91 -34.41
CA ILE A 407 -1.29 -8.95 -35.17
C ILE A 407 -0.72 -8.31 -36.44
N GLU A 408 0.55 -8.60 -36.75
CA GLU A 408 1.21 -8.21 -37.99
C GLU A 408 1.77 -9.47 -38.68
N GLN A 409 1.24 -9.82 -39.84
CA GLN A 409 1.73 -10.93 -40.65
C GLN A 409 2.67 -10.42 -41.75
N LYS A 410 3.82 -11.09 -41.92
CA LYS A 410 4.78 -10.79 -42.98
C LYS A 410 5.42 -12.07 -43.53
N LYS A 411 5.08 -12.42 -44.77
CA LYS A 411 5.48 -13.68 -45.41
C LYS A 411 5.07 -14.87 -44.53
N ASP A 412 6.05 -15.64 -44.07
CA ASP A 412 5.86 -16.86 -43.28
C ASP A 412 6.00 -16.61 -41.77
N SER A 413 6.01 -15.33 -41.35
CA SER A 413 6.21 -14.93 -39.96
C SER A 413 5.08 -14.05 -39.44
N ILE A 414 4.74 -14.24 -38.17
CA ILE A 414 3.64 -13.53 -37.50
C ILE A 414 4.17 -12.87 -36.24
N LEU A 415 3.82 -11.61 -36.03
CA LEU A 415 4.11 -10.85 -34.82
C LEU A 415 2.81 -10.55 -34.10
N ILE A 416 2.69 -11.03 -32.86
CA ILE A 416 1.53 -10.84 -32.00
C ILE A 416 1.93 -9.94 -30.82
N ASN A 417 1.13 -8.91 -30.57
CA ASN A 417 1.16 -8.17 -29.31
C ASN A 417 -0.19 -8.41 -28.60
N PRO A 418 -0.21 -9.08 -27.43
CA PRO A 418 -1.46 -9.38 -26.73
C PRO A 418 -2.08 -8.15 -26.05
N GLY A 419 -1.45 -6.98 -26.13
CA GLY A 419 -1.92 -5.72 -25.56
C GLY A 419 -1.59 -5.61 -24.08
N THR A 420 -2.57 -5.30 -23.23
CA THR A 420 -2.38 -5.15 -21.79
C THR A 420 -3.35 -6.01 -21.00
N THR A 421 -2.83 -7.08 -20.41
CA THR A 421 -3.56 -7.96 -19.51
C THR A 421 -3.84 -7.26 -18.17
N GLY A 422 -3.07 -6.22 -17.83
CA GLY A 422 -3.26 -5.39 -16.65
C GLY A 422 -4.08 -4.13 -16.85
N ALA A 423 -4.62 -3.86 -18.05
CA ALA A 423 -5.33 -2.62 -18.37
C ALA A 423 -4.56 -1.33 -17.99
N ALA A 424 -3.23 -1.32 -18.15
CA ALA A 424 -2.30 -0.28 -17.67
C ALA A 424 -2.21 -0.10 -16.13
N GLY A 425 -2.36 -1.19 -15.39
CA GLY A 425 -2.12 -1.25 -13.95
C GLY A 425 -3.22 -0.58 -13.12
N LEU A 426 -2.91 -0.30 -11.85
CA LEU A 426 -3.84 0.41 -10.95
C LEU A 426 -4.21 1.80 -11.48
N ARG A 427 -3.33 2.42 -12.27
CA ARG A 427 -3.53 3.72 -12.92
C ARG A 427 -4.68 3.68 -13.94
N GLY A 428 -4.88 2.56 -14.62
CA GLY A 428 -5.96 2.37 -15.58
C GLY A 428 -7.35 2.52 -14.97
N PHE A 429 -7.54 2.13 -13.70
CA PHE A 429 -8.82 2.32 -12.99
C PHE A 429 -9.19 3.78 -12.76
N TYR A 430 -8.20 4.67 -12.72
CA TYR A 430 -8.41 6.10 -12.46
C TYR A 430 -8.56 6.93 -13.74
N SER A 431 -8.39 6.33 -14.93
CA SER A 431 -8.59 7.02 -16.21
C SER A 431 -10.06 7.01 -16.62
N GLU A 432 -10.62 8.16 -17.06
CA GLU A 432 -12.04 8.27 -17.45
C GLU A 432 -12.44 7.33 -18.61
N GLU A 433 -11.49 6.91 -19.44
CA GLU A 433 -11.74 6.03 -20.58
C GLU A 433 -11.51 4.54 -20.30
N GLY A 434 -10.86 4.18 -19.17
CA GLY A 434 -10.60 2.80 -18.72
C GLY A 434 -10.12 1.83 -19.82
N LYS A 435 -8.81 1.57 -19.92
CA LYS A 435 -8.29 0.61 -20.93
C LYS A 435 -8.92 -0.79 -20.75
N ALA A 436 -9.27 -1.42 -21.87
CA ALA A 436 -9.71 -2.81 -21.85
C ALA A 436 -8.54 -3.74 -21.49
N TYR A 437 -8.85 -4.81 -20.77
CA TYR A 437 -7.98 -5.96 -20.56
C TYR A 437 -7.89 -6.71 -21.88
N SER A 438 -6.71 -7.20 -22.24
CA SER A 438 -6.55 -8.01 -23.44
C SER A 438 -5.58 -9.16 -23.24
N ALA A 439 -5.81 -10.21 -24.02
CA ALA A 439 -4.97 -11.39 -24.11
C ALA A 439 -5.17 -12.07 -25.46
N VAL A 440 -4.29 -12.99 -25.83
CA VAL A 440 -4.41 -13.75 -27.07
C VAL A 440 -4.23 -15.23 -26.78
N ILE A 441 -5.08 -16.10 -27.32
CA ILE A 441 -4.87 -17.55 -27.31
C ILE A 441 -4.44 -17.98 -28.70
N ILE A 442 -3.31 -18.68 -28.79
CA ILE A 442 -2.82 -19.26 -30.04
C ILE A 442 -2.96 -20.78 -30.03
N TYR A 443 -3.22 -21.34 -31.21
CA TYR A 443 -3.32 -22.78 -31.43
C TYR A 443 -2.20 -23.19 -32.37
N LEU A 444 -1.24 -23.94 -31.86
CA LEU A 444 -0.01 -24.27 -32.57
C LEU A 444 0.21 -25.78 -32.56
N THR A 445 0.47 -26.35 -33.74
CA THR A 445 0.81 -27.77 -33.83
C THR A 445 2.31 -27.88 -34.10
N PRO A 446 3.05 -28.71 -33.34
CA PRO A 446 4.47 -28.96 -33.60
C PRO A 446 4.69 -29.26 -35.09
N ASN A 447 5.72 -28.65 -35.69
CA ASN A 447 6.08 -28.79 -37.12
C ASN A 447 5.07 -28.25 -38.17
N SER A 448 3.80 -28.00 -37.80
CA SER A 448 2.77 -27.50 -38.73
C SER A 448 2.54 -25.98 -38.60
N GLY A 449 3.00 -25.38 -37.49
CA GLY A 449 2.94 -23.95 -37.25
C GLY A 449 1.61 -23.49 -36.65
N LEU A 450 1.37 -22.18 -36.72
CA LEU A 450 0.22 -21.51 -36.14
C LEU A 450 -1.05 -21.79 -36.96
N LEU A 451 -2.09 -22.31 -36.32
CA LEU A 451 -3.37 -22.65 -36.95
C LEU A 451 -4.37 -21.50 -36.84
N ALA A 452 -4.54 -20.98 -35.62
CA ALA A 452 -5.52 -19.97 -35.30
C ALA A 452 -5.05 -19.06 -34.17
N VAL A 453 -5.65 -17.87 -34.11
CA VAL A 453 -5.41 -16.87 -33.07
C VAL A 453 -6.74 -16.33 -32.58
N ASP A 454 -6.98 -16.38 -31.29
CA ASP A 454 -8.13 -15.76 -30.63
C ASP A 454 -7.69 -14.49 -29.91
N LEU A 455 -8.12 -13.34 -30.43
CA LEU A 455 -7.92 -12.04 -29.81
C LEU A 455 -9.04 -11.80 -28.81
N ILE A 456 -8.69 -11.57 -27.54
CA ILE A 456 -9.65 -11.41 -26.45
C ILE A 456 -9.50 -10.01 -25.86
N GLU A 457 -10.62 -9.30 -25.73
CA GLU A 457 -10.69 -8.04 -24.99
C GLU A 457 -11.85 -8.06 -23.98
N TYR A 458 -11.64 -7.42 -22.85
CA TYR A 458 -12.62 -7.28 -21.79
C TYR A 458 -12.57 -5.89 -21.16
N SER A 459 -13.69 -5.17 -21.16
CA SER A 459 -13.83 -3.91 -20.45
C SER A 459 -14.74 -4.09 -19.24
N PRO A 460 -14.22 -3.98 -18.00
CA PRO A 460 -15.05 -4.10 -16.80
C PRO A 460 -16.07 -2.96 -16.68
N VAL A 461 -15.74 -1.78 -17.20
CA VAL A 461 -16.59 -0.58 -17.13
C VAL A 461 -17.84 -0.76 -17.98
N SER A 462 -17.68 -1.19 -19.24
CA SER A 462 -18.83 -1.44 -20.14
C SER A 462 -19.41 -2.86 -19.98
N LYS A 463 -18.73 -3.73 -19.22
CA LYS A 463 -19.02 -5.17 -19.10
C LYS A 463 -19.07 -5.88 -20.45
N GLN A 464 -18.31 -5.37 -21.42
CA GLN A 464 -18.21 -5.96 -22.74
C GLN A 464 -17.01 -6.89 -22.78
N PHE A 465 -17.23 -8.05 -23.38
CA PHE A 465 -16.20 -8.99 -23.74
C PHE A 465 -16.31 -9.26 -25.23
N SER A 466 -15.18 -9.22 -25.92
CA SER A 466 -15.08 -9.58 -27.33
C SER A 466 -14.01 -10.65 -27.49
N MET A 467 -14.30 -11.59 -28.39
CA MET A 467 -13.36 -12.60 -28.84
C MET A 467 -13.46 -12.68 -30.35
N ASN A 468 -12.34 -12.51 -31.03
CA ASN A 468 -12.24 -12.61 -32.49
C ASN A 468 -11.23 -13.69 -32.87
N ARG A 469 -11.67 -14.68 -33.65
CA ARG A 469 -10.81 -15.76 -34.14
C ARG A 469 -10.33 -15.44 -35.56
N GLU A 470 -9.02 -15.42 -35.74
CA GLU A 470 -8.36 -15.33 -37.04
C GLU A 470 -7.70 -16.67 -37.39
N LEU A 471 -8.03 -17.24 -38.54
CA LEU A 471 -7.39 -18.45 -39.07
C LEU A 471 -6.17 -18.05 -39.88
N VAL A 472 -5.03 -18.66 -39.57
CA VAL A 472 -3.73 -18.29 -40.12
C VAL A 472 -3.35 -19.14 -41.33
N ASN A 473 -3.83 -20.38 -41.38
CA ASN A 473 -3.63 -21.32 -42.48
C ASN A 473 -4.98 -21.84 -42.97
N THR A 474 -5.66 -21.07 -43.81
CA THR A 474 -6.77 -21.59 -44.63
C THR A 474 -6.28 -21.74 -46.07
N PRO A 475 -6.33 -22.94 -46.68
CA PRO A 475 -6.03 -23.12 -48.10
C PRO A 475 -6.98 -22.34 -49.02
#